data_AF-C6TIJ3-F1
#
_entry.id   AF-C6TIJ3-F1
#
_cell.length_a   1.000
_cell.length_b   1.000
_cell.length_c   1.000
_cell.angle_alpha   90.00
_cell.angle_beta   90.00
_cell.angle_gamma   90.00
#
_symmetry.space_group_name_H-M   'P 1'
#
loop_
_entity.id
_entity.type
_entity.pdbx_description
1 polymer ?
#
loop_
_entity_poly.entity_id
_entity_poly.type
_entity_poly.pdbx_seq_one_letter_code
_entity_poly.pdbx_strand_id
1 'polypeptide(L)'
;MLIARRDAIDEANLVYDYSIVGGTGLHESLEKVTFQTKVAPGPDGNGSIAKATLTFHTKGVAPLSDAVRDETKARGAGIFKAIEGYVLANPA
;
A
#
# COMPACT_ATOMS: atom_id res chain seq x y z
N MET A 1 13.81 9.15 -4.46
CA MET A 1 12.38 9.10 -4.81
C MET A 1 12.00 7.66 -5.16
N LEU A 2 10.82 7.18 -4.74
CA LEU A 2 10.31 5.84 -5.08
C LEU A 2 9.79 5.83 -6.51
N ILE A 3 9.95 4.70 -7.21
CA ILE A 3 9.38 4.47 -8.54
C ILE A 3 8.22 3.50 -8.38
N ALA A 4 7.00 4.02 -8.55
CA ALA A 4 5.78 3.23 -8.49
C ALA A 4 5.29 2.89 -9.90
N ARG A 5 4.82 1.66 -10.07
CA ARG A 5 4.13 1.18 -11.26
C ARG A 5 2.71 0.80 -10.87
N ARG A 6 1.75 1.30 -11.62
CA ARG A 6 0.35 0.89 -11.49
C ARG A 6 0.16 -0.49 -12.12
N ASP A 7 -0.37 -1.44 -11.35
CA ASP A 7 -0.57 -2.81 -11.82
C ASP A 7 -2.04 -3.07 -12.20
N ALA A 8 -3.01 -2.58 -11.43
CA ALA A 8 -4.43 -2.67 -11.78
C ALA A 8 -5.25 -1.50 -11.21
N ILE A 9 -6.27 -1.09 -11.96
CA ILE A 9 -7.38 -0.27 -11.46
C ILE A 9 -8.67 -1.00 -11.80
N ASP A 10 -9.52 -1.20 -10.80
CA ASP A 10 -10.89 -1.66 -10.99
C ASP A 10 -11.80 -0.77 -10.14
N GLU A 11 -12.38 0.23 -10.79
CA GLU A 11 -13.26 1.22 -10.14
C GLU A 11 -14.58 0.59 -9.69
N ALA A 12 -15.08 -0.43 -10.40
CA ALA A 12 -16.33 -1.09 -10.06
C ALA A 12 -16.23 -1.87 -8.75
N ASN A 13 -15.06 -2.47 -8.48
CA ASN A 13 -14.80 -3.21 -7.24
C ASN A 13 -13.97 -2.42 -6.21
N LEU A 14 -13.68 -1.15 -6.48
CA LEU A 14 -12.86 -0.26 -5.64
C LEU A 14 -11.49 -0.86 -5.30
N VAL A 15 -10.83 -1.41 -6.32
CA VAL A 15 -9.49 -2.02 -6.22
C VAL A 15 -8.45 -1.13 -6.88
N TYR A 16 -7.33 -0.95 -6.19
CA TYR A 16 -6.15 -0.27 -6.70
C TYR A 16 -4.89 -1.04 -6.31
N ASP A 17 -4.25 -1.62 -7.32
CA ASP A 17 -3.03 -2.40 -7.15
C ASP A 17 -1.84 -1.67 -7.77
N TYR A 18 -0.75 -1.57 -7.03
CA TYR A 18 0.49 -0.96 -7.49
C TYR A 18 1.71 -1.66 -6.92
N SER A 19 2.84 -1.50 -7.61
CA SER A 19 4.13 -2.00 -7.21
C SER A 19 5.12 -0.87 -7.02
N ILE A 20 5.91 -0.92 -5.95
CA ILE A 20 7.17 -0.17 -5.86
C ILE A 20 8.24 -1.02 -6.52
N VAL A 21 8.75 -0.59 -7.67
CA VAL A 21 9.70 -1.35 -8.52
C VAL A 21 11.13 -0.82 -8.42
N GLY A 22 11.38 0.20 -7.61
CA GLY A 22 12.71 0.75 -7.40
C GLY A 22 12.72 2.16 -6.81
N GLY A 23 13.85 2.84 -7.00
CA GLY A 23 14.11 4.18 -6.49
C GLY A 23 14.81 4.20 -5.13
N THR A 24 15.37 5.35 -4.76
CA THR A 24 16.26 5.48 -3.58
C THR A 24 15.59 5.25 -2.23
N GLY A 25 14.26 5.05 -2.22
CA GLY A 25 13.50 4.75 -1.00
C GLY A 25 13.11 3.29 -0.85
N LEU A 26 13.43 2.42 -1.82
CA LEU A 26 13.21 0.99 -1.71
C LEU A 26 14.43 0.36 -1.05
N HIS A 27 14.21 -0.41 0.02
CA HIS A 27 15.30 -1.07 0.72
C HIS A 27 16.09 -1.99 -0.22
N GLU A 28 17.42 -2.03 -0.05
CA GLU A 28 18.30 -2.74 -0.98
C GLU A 28 18.04 -4.24 -1.07
N SER A 29 17.49 -4.84 -0.01
CA SER A 29 17.11 -6.26 0.02
C SER A 29 15.84 -6.59 -0.77
N LEU A 30 15.12 -5.60 -1.30
CA LEU A 30 13.87 -5.79 -2.03
C LEU A 30 14.05 -5.56 -3.52
N GLU A 31 13.52 -6.49 -4.32
CA GLU A 31 13.33 -6.31 -5.77
C GLU A 31 12.11 -5.44 -6.04
N LYS A 32 11.02 -5.70 -5.29
CA LYS A 32 9.73 -5.06 -5.47
C LYS A 32 8.87 -5.24 -4.22
N VAL A 33 7.94 -4.31 -4.00
CA VAL A 33 6.81 -4.52 -3.07
C VAL A 33 5.52 -4.31 -3.84
N THR A 34 4.61 -5.28 -3.79
CA THR A 34 3.26 -5.12 -4.32
C THR A 34 2.31 -4.70 -3.22
N PHE A 35 1.35 -3.86 -3.58
CA PHE A 35 0.27 -3.39 -2.74
C PHE A 35 -1.01 -3.74 -3.46
N GLN A 36 -1.82 -4.60 -2.85
CA GLN A 36 -3.14 -4.93 -3.35
C GLN A 36 -4.18 -4.34 -2.43
N THR A 37 -4.88 -3.31 -2.89
CA THR A 37 -5.77 -2.52 -2.04
C THR A 37 -7.19 -2.65 -2.51
N LYS A 38 -8.11 -2.93 -1.58
CA LYS A 38 -9.55 -2.94 -1.82
C LYS A 38 -10.26 -2.13 -0.75
N VAL A 39 -11.18 -1.27 -1.18
CA VAL A 39 -12.11 -0.58 -0.30
C VAL A 39 -13.46 -1.28 -0.36
N ALA A 40 -14.06 -1.52 0.80
CA ALA A 40 -15.38 -2.14 0.92
C ALA A 40 -16.24 -1.35 1.91
N PRO A 41 -17.58 -1.46 1.84
CA PRO A 41 -18.46 -0.89 2.85
C PRO A 41 -18.09 -1.37 4.27
N GLY A 42 -18.18 -0.47 5.24
CA GLY A 42 -18.02 -0.81 6.65
C GLY A 42 -19.18 -1.67 7.18
N PRO A 43 -19.05 -2.23 8.39
CA PRO A 43 -20.17 -2.86 9.08
C PRO A 43 -21.33 -1.86 9.19
N ASP A 44 -22.56 -2.35 9.09
CA ASP A 44 -23.78 -1.55 9.27
C ASP A 44 -23.99 -0.39 8.26
N GLY A 45 -23.25 -0.39 7.15
CA GLY A 45 -23.40 0.59 6.07
C GLY A 45 -22.80 1.97 6.35
N ASN A 46 -22.17 2.16 7.52
CA ASN A 46 -21.48 3.39 7.87
C ASN A 46 -19.97 3.30 7.57
N GLY A 47 -19.49 4.23 6.75
CA GLY A 47 -18.07 4.34 6.41
C GLY A 47 -17.56 3.21 5.52
N SER A 48 -16.25 3.01 5.52
CA SER A 48 -15.58 2.03 4.66
C SER A 48 -14.44 1.34 5.38
N ILE A 49 -14.15 0.10 4.99
CA ILE A 49 -12.95 -0.63 5.39
C ILE A 49 -12.04 -0.72 4.17
N ALA A 50 -10.83 -0.19 4.31
CA ALA A 50 -9.75 -0.44 3.35
C ALA A 50 -8.90 -1.62 3.83
N LYS A 51 -8.73 -2.61 2.96
CA LYS A 51 -7.80 -3.74 3.17
C LYS A 51 -6.66 -3.61 2.18
N ALA A 52 -5.43 -3.67 2.67
CA ALA A 52 -4.23 -3.69 1.86
C ALA A 52 -3.41 -4.94 2.17
N THR A 53 -3.13 -5.74 1.15
CA THR A 53 -2.18 -6.85 1.22
C THR A 53 -0.87 -6.39 0.62
N LEU A 54 0.22 -6.52 1.38
CA LEU A 54 1.57 -6.21 0.93
C LEU A 54 2.33 -7.51 0.65
N THR A 55 2.90 -7.66 -0.54
CA THR A 55 3.83 -8.76 -0.83
C THR A 55 5.22 -8.22 -1.06
N PHE A 56 6.18 -8.73 -0.29
CA PHE A 56 7.58 -8.35 -0.35
C PHE A 56 8.35 -9.34 -1.21
N HIS A 57 8.92 -8.87 -2.31
CA HIS A 57 9.80 -9.67 -3.17
C HIS A 57 11.25 -9.36 -2.80
N THR A 58 11.93 -10.30 -2.15
CA THR A 58 13.32 -10.15 -1.69
C THR A 58 14.32 -10.52 -2.77
N LYS A 59 15.49 -9.86 -2.75
CA LYS A 59 16.64 -10.27 -3.54
C LYS A 59 17.26 -11.51 -2.91
N GLY A 60 17.18 -12.63 -3.62
CA GLY A 60 17.75 -13.90 -3.18
C GLY A 60 16.96 -14.58 -2.05
N VAL A 61 17.62 -15.53 -1.38
CA VAL A 61 16.98 -16.47 -0.43
C VAL A 61 17.00 -15.96 1.03
N ALA A 62 17.67 -14.83 1.28
CA ALA A 62 17.78 -14.29 2.62
C ALA A 62 16.42 -13.75 3.11
N PRO A 63 15.99 -14.08 4.34
CA PRO A 63 14.75 -13.54 4.90
C PRO A 63 14.77 -12.01 4.98
N LEU A 64 13.62 -11.38 4.71
CA LEU A 64 13.44 -9.95 4.97
C LEU A 64 13.42 -9.72 6.49
N SER A 65 14.16 -8.72 6.97
CA SER A 65 14.12 -8.36 8.39
C SER A 65 12.75 -7.78 8.77
N ASP A 66 12.31 -8.07 9.99
CA ASP A 66 11.05 -7.54 10.52
C ASP A 66 11.04 -6.00 10.53
N ALA A 67 12.18 -5.37 10.83
CA ALA A 67 12.33 -3.92 10.81
C ALA A 67 12.00 -3.31 9.44
N VAL A 68 12.53 -3.87 8.34
CA VAL A 68 12.27 -3.37 6.98
C VAL A 68 10.81 -3.59 6.59
N ARG A 69 10.24 -4.75 6.96
CA ARG A 69 8.83 -5.06 6.72
C ARG A 69 7.92 -4.06 7.44
N ASP A 70 8.18 -3.80 8.70
CA ASP A 70 7.35 -2.96 9.56
C ASP A 70 7.48 -1.48 9.17
N GLU A 71 8.68 -1.01 8.81
CA GLU A 71 8.89 0.33 8.26
C GLU A 71 8.10 0.54 6.95
N THR A 72 8.18 -0.43 6.03
CA THR A 72 7.45 -0.36 4.75
C THR A 72 5.94 -0.34 4.97
N LYS A 73 5.44 -1.18 5.90
CA LYS A 73 4.04 -1.22 6.29
C LYS A 73 3.58 0.09 6.92
N ALA A 74 4.35 0.64 7.87
CA ALA A 74 4.04 1.89 8.54
C ALA A 74 3.98 3.06 7.55
N ARG A 75 4.90 3.11 6.58
CA ARG A 75 4.90 4.12 5.53
C ARG A 75 3.65 4.03 4.65
N GLY A 76 3.26 2.83 4.21
CA GLY A 76 2.05 2.62 3.44
C GLY A 76 0.79 3.04 4.20
N ALA A 77 0.70 2.65 5.48
CA ALA A 77 -0.40 3.05 6.35
C ALA A 77 -0.45 4.58 6.56
N GLY A 78 0.71 5.23 6.72
CA GLY A 78 0.80 6.68 6.89
C GLY A 78 0.27 7.47 5.70
N ILE A 79 0.59 7.04 4.47
CA ILE A 79 0.07 7.67 3.24
C ILE A 79 -1.45 7.53 3.18
N PHE A 80 -1.97 6.32 3.43
CA PHE A 80 -3.40 6.07 3.38
C PHE A 80 -4.16 6.91 4.43
N LYS A 81 -3.63 6.99 5.65
CA LYS A 81 -4.20 7.82 6.73
C LYS A 81 -4.16 9.32 6.44
N ALA A 82 -3.12 9.81 5.77
CA ALA A 82 -3.06 11.21 5.34
C ALA A 82 -4.17 11.54 4.31
N ILE A 83 -4.41 10.64 3.35
CA ILE A 83 -5.48 10.81 2.36
C ILE A 83 -6.85 10.76 3.04
N GLU A 84 -7.10 9.76 3.89
CA GLU A 84 -8.34 9.64 4.68
C GLU A 84 -8.61 10.91 5.49
N GLY A 85 -7.61 11.39 6.23
CA GLY A 85 -7.74 12.61 7.05
C GLY A 85 -8.03 13.86 6.22
N TYR A 86 -7.40 13.99 5.05
CA TYR A 86 -7.68 15.10 4.14
C TYR A 86 -9.12 15.07 3.61
N VAL A 87 -9.60 13.90 3.15
CA VAL A 87 -10.96 13.74 2.64
C VAL A 87 -12.00 14.02 3.74
N LEU A 88 -11.76 13.55 4.97
CA LEU A 88 -12.64 13.82 6.11
C LEU A 88 -12.70 15.31 6.48
N ALA A 89 -11.59 16.03 6.37
CA ALA A 89 -11.52 17.46 6.66
C ALA A 89 -12.07 18.34 5.53
N ASN A 90 -12.23 17.78 4.32
CA ASN A 90 -12.70 18.48 3.13
C ASN A 90 -13.88 17.72 2.49
N PRO A 91 -15.02 17.59 3.19
CA PRO A 91 -16.21 16.98 2.62
C PRO A 91 -16.72 17.81 1.44
N ALA A 92 -17.20 17.14 0.39
CA ALA A 92 -17.81 17.76 -0.78
C ALA A 92 -19.20 18.35 -0.47
#